data_AF-A0A928LMU1-F1
#
_entry.id   AF-A0A928LMU1-F1
#
_cell.length_a   1.000
_cell.length_b   1.000
_cell.length_c   1.000
_cell.angle_alpha   90.00
_cell.angle_beta   90.00
_cell.angle_gamma   90.00
#
_symmetry.space_group_name_H-M   'P 1'
#
loop_
_entity.id
_entity.type
_entity.pdbx_description
1 polymer ?
#
loop_
_entity_poly.entity_id
_entity_poly.type
_entity_poly.pdbx_seq_one_letter_code
_entity_poly.pdbx_strand_id
1 'polypeptide(L)'
;MVKNNDIVESLGDVKLPKGYGKLSSDGNIYIYQKDSEQVISFWVFRGFLSGSVELIYSSKDEALIYKNETGHPITSVIKLKEHWFLVETDY
;
A
#
# COMPACT_ATOMS: atom_id res chain seq x y z
N MET A 1 6.41 17.34 -4.96
CA MET A 1 5.40 18.09 -5.73
C MET A 1 4.44 17.07 -6.31
N VAL A 2 3.18 17.07 -5.89
CA VAL A 2 2.19 16.02 -6.22
C VAL A 2 1.35 16.45 -7.45
N LYS A 3 1.22 15.55 -8.45
CA LYS A 3 0.33 15.51 -9.64
C LYS A 3 0.42 14.08 -10.21
N ASN A 4 -0.57 13.42 -10.82
CA ASN A 4 -1.90 13.80 -11.34
C ASN A 4 -2.92 12.69 -10.96
N ASN A 5 -4.15 13.10 -10.61
CA ASN A 5 -5.29 12.35 -9.99
C ASN A 5 -5.24 12.10 -8.48
N ASP A 6 -4.61 13.04 -7.78
CA ASP A 6 -4.61 13.18 -6.33
C ASP A 6 -6.02 13.18 -5.72
N ILE A 7 -6.29 12.21 -4.84
CA ILE A 7 -7.25 12.40 -3.75
C ILE A 7 -6.43 12.84 -2.54
N VAL A 8 -6.24 14.15 -2.40
CA VAL A 8 -5.91 14.74 -1.08
C VAL A 8 -7.22 15.23 -0.49
N GLU A 9 -8.01 14.29 0.00
CA GLU A 9 -9.05 14.62 0.97
C GLU A 9 -8.43 14.54 2.36
N SER A 10 -7.90 15.67 2.85
CA SER A 10 -7.77 15.86 4.30
C SER A 10 -9.17 16.08 4.90
N LEU A 11 -10.10 15.15 4.65
CA LEU A 11 -11.32 15.04 5.42
C LEU A 11 -10.87 14.49 6.76
N GLY A 12 -10.83 15.36 7.77
CA GLY A 12 -10.28 15.07 9.08
C GLY A 12 -10.63 13.67 9.60
N ASP A 13 -9.68 13.07 10.32
CA ASP A 13 -9.72 11.70 10.85
C ASP A 13 -11.04 10.96 10.64
N VAL A 14 -11.11 10.15 9.58
CA VAL A 14 -12.23 9.22 9.36
C VAL A 14 -12.45 8.44 10.66
N LYS A 15 -13.60 8.64 11.30
CA LYS A 15 -13.99 7.89 12.50
C LYS A 15 -14.28 6.44 12.08
N LEU A 16 -13.34 5.55 12.42
CA LEU A 16 -13.50 4.13 12.15
C LEU A 16 -14.60 3.53 13.04
N PRO A 17 -15.32 2.50 12.55
CA PRO A 17 -16.24 1.73 13.39
C PRO A 17 -15.52 1.12 14.60
N LYS A 18 -16.26 0.89 15.68
CA LYS A 18 -15.72 0.30 16.91
C LYS A 18 -15.09 -1.08 16.60
N GLY A 19 -13.81 -1.25 16.94
CA GLY A 19 -13.05 -2.47 16.69
C GLY A 19 -12.13 -2.43 15.46
N TYR A 20 -12.20 -1.37 14.66
CA TYR A 20 -11.32 -1.17 13.50
C TYR A 20 -10.19 -0.20 13.86
N GLY A 21 -8.96 -0.56 13.48
CA GLY A 21 -7.76 0.27 13.62
C GLY A 21 -7.31 0.87 12.29
N LYS A 22 -6.56 1.96 12.33
CA LYS A 22 -5.85 2.47 11.14
C LYS A 22 -4.72 1.48 10.81
N LEU A 23 -4.67 1.02 9.57
CA LEU A 23 -3.73 -0.02 9.16
C LEU A 23 -2.42 0.54 8.56
N SER A 24 -2.43 1.78 8.04
CA SER A 24 -1.21 2.46 7.64
C SER A 24 -0.59 3.21 8.81
N SER A 25 0.65 2.89 9.12
CA SER A 25 1.50 3.45 10.18
C SER A 25 1.72 4.95 10.05
N ASP A 26 1.64 5.50 8.84
CA ASP A 26 1.76 6.94 8.56
C ASP A 26 0.40 7.65 8.42
N GLY A 27 -0.71 6.92 8.56
CA GLY A 27 -2.07 7.45 8.43
C GLY A 27 -2.53 7.73 6.99
N ASN A 28 -1.68 7.52 5.98
CA ASN A 28 -2.01 7.71 4.57
C ASN A 28 -2.42 6.38 3.92
N ILE A 29 -3.25 6.45 2.89
CA ILE A 29 -3.58 5.31 2.02
C ILE A 29 -3.12 5.68 0.62
N TYR A 30 -2.35 4.80 -0.02
CA TYR A 30 -1.80 5.04 -1.35
C TYR A 30 -2.63 4.29 -2.37
N ILE A 31 -3.17 4.99 -3.36
CA ILE A 31 -4.00 4.41 -4.42
C ILE A 31 -3.36 4.74 -5.77
N TYR A 32 -3.00 3.71 -6.52
CA TYR A 32 -2.46 3.82 -7.87
C TYR A 32 -3.47 3.23 -8.85
N GLN A 33 -3.90 4.01 -9.84
CA GLN A 33 -4.85 3.54 -10.85
C GLN A 33 -4.36 3.85 -12.26
N LYS A 34 -4.50 2.87 -13.15
CA LYS A 34 -4.29 3.03 -14.58
C LYS A 34 -5.29 2.16 -15.34
N ASP A 35 -6.18 2.80 -16.11
CA ASP A 35 -7.26 2.12 -16.83
C ASP A 35 -8.12 1.25 -15.88
N SER A 36 -8.12 -0.08 -16.07
CA SER A 36 -8.79 -1.06 -15.18
C SER A 36 -7.87 -1.65 -14.10
N GLU A 37 -6.60 -1.23 -14.05
CA GLU A 37 -5.63 -1.66 -13.05
C GLU A 37 -5.69 -0.75 -11.81
N GLN A 38 -5.75 -1.35 -10.63
CA GLN A 38 -5.73 -0.65 -9.35
C GLN A 38 -4.83 -1.36 -8.36
N VAL A 39 -4.01 -0.58 -7.66
CA VAL A 39 -3.22 -0.99 -6.49
C VAL A 39 -3.57 -0.09 -5.31
N ILE A 40 -3.81 -0.70 -4.15
CA ILE A 40 -4.02 0.03 -2.88
C ILE A 40 -2.97 -0.45 -1.90
N SER A 41 -2.14 0.44 -1.36
CA SER A 41 -1.11 0.10 -0.36
C SER A 41 -1.36 0.78 0.99
N PHE A 42 -1.12 0.02 2.05
CA PHE A 42 -1.11 0.46 3.44
C PHE A 42 0.25 0.09 4.06
N TRP A 43 0.98 1.07 4.59
CA TRP A 43 2.26 0.80 5.26
C TRP A 43 2.01 0.22 6.64
N VAL A 44 2.13 -1.09 6.82
CA VAL A 44 2.08 -1.70 8.16
C VAL A 44 3.30 -1.25 8.98
N PHE A 45 4.45 -1.16 8.33
CA PHE A 45 5.69 -0.63 8.90
C PHE A 45 6.51 0.09 7.83
N ARG A 46 7.11 1.22 8.19
CA ARG A 46 8.03 1.98 7.33
C ARG A 46 9.32 2.28 8.08
N GLY A 47 10.35 1.48 7.84
CA GLY A 47 11.68 1.68 8.39
C GLY A 47 12.47 2.67 7.54
N PHE A 48 13.05 3.70 8.14
CA PHE A 48 13.88 4.67 7.42
C PHE A 48 15.17 4.04 6.83
N LEU A 49 15.64 2.92 7.39
CA LEU A 49 16.84 2.16 6.97
C LEU A 49 16.65 0.64 7.14
N SER A 50 15.41 0.17 7.25
CA SER A 50 15.09 -1.19 7.72
C SER A 50 14.14 -1.91 6.77
N GLY A 51 13.97 -1.36 5.57
CA GLY A 51 12.92 -1.79 4.66
C GLY A 51 11.52 -1.45 5.16
N SER A 52 10.54 -2.17 4.64
CA SER A 52 9.13 -1.91 4.93
C SER A 52 8.28 -3.17 4.95
N VAL A 53 7.09 -3.03 5.53
CA VAL A 53 6.01 -3.99 5.39
C VAL A 53 4.77 -3.26 4.92
N GLU A 54 4.21 -3.71 3.81
CA GLU A 54 3.02 -3.14 3.19
C GLU A 54 1.92 -4.19 3.04
N LEU A 55 0.68 -3.80 3.30
CA LEU A 55 -0.49 -4.55 2.86
C LEU A 55 -0.95 -3.96 1.52
N ILE A 56 -0.96 -4.79 0.47
CA ILE A 56 -1.25 -4.37 -0.89
C ILE A 56 -2.44 -5.14 -1.46
N TYR A 57 -3.41 -4.43 -2.01
CA TYR A 57 -4.41 -4.99 -2.93
C TYR A 57 -3.93 -4.77 -4.37
N SER A 58 -4.08 -5.78 -5.24
CA SER A 58 -3.75 -5.66 -6.66
C SER A 58 -4.81 -6.30 -7.55
N SER A 59 -5.41 -5.53 -8.46
CA SER A 59 -6.43 -6.06 -9.38
C SER A 59 -5.91 -7.02 -10.46
N LYS A 60 -4.59 -7.17 -10.61
CA LYS A 60 -3.94 -8.07 -11.59
C LYS A 60 -2.93 -9.04 -10.97
N ASP A 61 -3.20 -9.49 -9.74
CA ASP A 61 -2.35 -10.42 -8.98
C ASP A 61 -0.94 -9.86 -8.69
N GLU A 62 -0.02 -10.75 -8.31
CA GLU A 62 1.30 -10.44 -7.74
C GLU A 62 2.24 -9.68 -8.71
N ALA A 63 2.11 -9.91 -10.02
CA ALA A 63 3.01 -9.35 -11.02
C ALA A 63 3.02 -7.81 -11.06
N LEU A 64 1.89 -7.19 -10.70
CA LEU A 64 1.77 -5.73 -10.67
C LEU A 64 2.55 -5.12 -9.50
N ILE A 65 2.76 -5.88 -8.42
CA ILE A 65 3.54 -5.46 -7.24
C ILE A 65 5.01 -5.27 -7.63
N TYR A 66 5.63 -6.29 -8.21
CA TYR A 66 7.03 -6.22 -8.65
C TYR A 66 7.29 -5.17 -9.72
N LYS A 67 6.30 -4.86 -10.56
CA LYS A 67 6.44 -3.83 -11.61
C LYS A 67 6.42 -2.40 -11.04
N ASN A 68 5.73 -2.20 -9.92
CA ASN A 68 5.55 -0.89 -9.31
C ASN A 68 6.57 -0.59 -8.19
N GLU A 69 7.20 -1.61 -7.62
CA GLU A 69 8.31 -1.41 -6.68
C GLU A 69 9.52 -0.83 -7.42
N THR A 70 10.00 0.34 -6.99
CA THR A 70 10.96 1.15 -7.75
C THR A 70 12.15 1.61 -6.93
N GLY A 71 12.23 1.25 -5.64
CA GLY A 71 13.30 1.73 -4.76
C GLY A 71 13.97 0.68 -3.89
N HIS A 72 13.25 -0.38 -3.53
CA HIS A 72 13.68 -1.33 -2.49
C HIS A 72 13.53 -2.78 -2.95
N PRO A 73 14.52 -3.66 -2.69
CA PRO A 73 14.39 -5.08 -3.01
C PRO A 73 13.23 -5.71 -2.22
N ILE A 74 12.29 -6.34 -2.92
CA ILE A 74 11.26 -7.16 -2.28
C ILE A 74 11.92 -8.42 -1.72
N THR A 75 11.76 -8.66 -0.43
CA THR A 75 12.29 -9.84 0.27
C THR A 75 11.23 -10.92 0.45
N SER A 76 9.95 -10.53 0.50
CA SER A 76 8.83 -11.47 0.70
C SER A 76 7.54 -10.94 0.10
N VAL A 77 6.75 -11.84 -0.48
CA VAL A 77 5.36 -11.59 -0.88
C VAL A 77 4.49 -12.75 -0.41
N ILE A 78 3.54 -12.46 0.48
CA ILE A 78 2.60 -13.44 1.02
C ILE A 78 1.22 -13.14 0.45
N LYS A 79 0.71 -14.02 -0.42
CA LYS A 79 -0.66 -13.92 -0.94
C LYS A 79 -1.68 -14.22 0.17
N LEU A 80 -2.59 -13.28 0.37
CA LEU A 80 -3.76 -13.39 1.24
C LEU A 80 -5.02 -13.68 0.39
N LYS A 81 -6.20 -13.56 0.98
CA LYS A 81 -7.48 -13.77 0.26
C LYS A 81 -7.75 -12.62 -0.72
N GLU A 82 -8.55 -12.89 -1.76
CA GLU A 82 -9.21 -11.86 -2.58
C GLU A 82 -8.28 -10.74 -3.10
N HIS A 83 -7.11 -11.14 -3.63
CA HIS A 83 -6.11 -10.24 -4.23
C HIS A 83 -5.36 -9.31 -3.27
N TRP A 84 -5.38 -9.65 -1.98
CA TRP A 84 -4.53 -9.01 -0.98
C TRP A 84 -3.18 -9.71 -0.85
N PHE A 85 -2.14 -8.94 -0.54
CA PHE A 85 -0.76 -9.39 -0.42
C PHE A 85 -0.10 -8.65 0.76
N LEU A 86 0.67 -9.36 1.57
CA LEU A 86 1.61 -8.74 2.51
C LEU A 86 2.99 -8.74 1.84
N VAL A 87 3.58 -7.57 1.68
CA VAL A 87 4.84 -7.37 0.95
C VAL A 87 5.88 -6.82 1.92
N GLU A 88 7.06 -7.43 1.92
CA GLU A 88 8.21 -6.97 2.70
C GLU A 88 9.32 -6.55 1.75
N THR A 89 9.96 -5.42 2.07
CA THR A 89 11.12 -4.92 1.34
C THR A 89 12.30 -4.69 2.28
N ASP A 90 13.51 -4.60 1.73
CA ASP A 90 14.74 -4.22 2.46
C ASP A 90 15.26 -2.84 2.01
N TYR A 91 16.17 -2.23 2.77
CA TYR A 91 16.77 -0.94 2.42
C TYR A 91 17.93 -1.04 1.42
#